data_AF-A0AAF0EZ19-F1
#
_entry.id   AF-A0AAF0EZ19-F1
#
_cell.length_a   1.000
_cell.length_b   1.000
_cell.length_c   1.000
_cell.angle_alpha   90.00
_cell.angle_beta   90.00
_cell.angle_gamma   90.00
#
_symmetry.space_group_name_H-M   'P 1'
#
loop_
_entity.id
_entity.type
_entity.pdbx_description
1 polymer ?
#
loop_
_entity_poly.entity_id
_entity_poly.type
_entity_poly.pdbx_seq_one_letter_code
_entity_poly.pdbx_strand_id
1 'polypeptide(L)'
;MRNMTTLPVKSLPLTAVGGQPIQIPFDFWSEFRPQQLDVEFRFNVRDQSNSKIYNLLAYRGSVTVEEPPQSLFDIQLLSVYVIIAAFAAGVAYFVYKAYVPERKAGKASKARAPAPAAAAAPASKSAKGKGTGKYDEDWIPQEALRTVKQRARK
;
A
#
# COMPACT_ATOMS: atom_id res chain seq x y z
N MET A 1 37.03 19.92 -7.47
CA MET A 1 36.03 21.01 -7.52
C MET A 1 35.35 21.06 -6.16
N ARG A 2 35.25 22.23 -5.50
CA ARG A 2 34.47 22.36 -4.25
C ARG A 2 33.00 22.51 -4.65
N ASN A 3 32.12 21.67 -4.12
CA ASN A 3 30.69 21.81 -4.32
C ASN A 3 30.23 23.03 -3.50
N MET A 4 29.83 24.12 -4.16
CA MET A 4 29.39 25.36 -3.52
C MET A 4 27.98 25.68 -3.97
N THR A 5 27.04 25.78 -3.02
CA THR A 5 25.70 26.29 -3.26
C THR A 5 25.69 27.81 -3.06
N THR A 6 25.07 28.55 -3.98
CA THR A 6 24.97 30.01 -3.90
C THR A 6 23.52 30.44 -3.85
N LEU A 7 23.15 31.19 -2.81
CA LEU A 7 21.82 31.77 -2.69
C LEU A 7 21.90 33.29 -2.92
N PRO A 8 21.28 33.83 -3.98
CA PRO A 8 21.29 35.26 -4.25
C PRO A 8 20.33 35.97 -3.30
N VAL A 9 20.86 36.80 -2.41
CA VAL A 9 20.07 37.69 -1.55
C VAL A 9 20.01 39.07 -2.19
N LYS A 10 18.82 39.48 -2.63
CA LYS A 10 18.64 40.69 -3.47
C LYS A 10 18.72 42.01 -2.69
N SER A 11 18.29 42.01 -1.43
CA SER A 11 18.28 43.22 -0.60
C SER A 11 18.24 42.84 0.88
N LEU A 12 19.42 42.65 1.47
CA LEU A 12 19.55 42.61 2.92
C LEU A 12 20.47 43.77 3.33
N PRO A 13 19.98 44.74 4.12
CA PRO A 13 20.85 45.79 4.62
C PRO A 13 21.91 45.14 5.53
N LEU A 14 23.18 45.19 5.11
CA LEU A 14 24.32 44.67 5.90
C LEU A 14 24.70 45.60 7.06
N THR A 15 23.80 46.50 7.46
CA THR A 15 24.01 47.41 8.58
C THR A 15 23.74 46.68 9.88
N ALA A 16 24.76 46.50 10.71
CA ALA A 16 24.61 45.94 12.04
C ALA A 16 23.73 46.86 12.90
N VAL A 17 22.45 46.50 13.09
CA VAL A 17 21.54 47.25 13.96
C VAL A 17 21.97 46.98 15.41
N GLY A 18 22.48 48.01 16.09
CA GLY A 18 22.84 47.92 17.51
C GLY A 18 24.08 47.09 17.83
N GLY A 19 25.01 46.94 16.88
CA GLY A 19 26.27 46.21 17.10
C GLY A 19 26.12 44.68 17.21
N GLN A 20 24.92 44.15 16.96
CA GLN A 20 24.68 42.72 16.93
C GLN A 20 25.14 42.11 15.60
N PRO A 21 25.71 40.88 15.61
CA PRO A 21 26.08 40.19 14.38
C PRO A 21 24.83 39.91 13.53
N ILE A 22 24.93 40.16 12.24
CA ILE A 22 23.84 39.93 11.29
C ILE A 22 23.64 38.43 11.11
N GLN A 23 22.44 37.95 11.41
CA GLN A 23 22.05 36.55 11.22
C GLN A 23 21.36 36.41 9.87
N ILE A 24 21.90 35.57 9.00
CA ILE A 24 21.33 35.28 7.69
C ILE A 24 20.88 33.82 7.72
N PRO A 25 19.56 33.53 7.67
CA PRO A 25 19.09 32.17 7.57
C PRO A 25 19.53 31.60 6.21
N PHE A 26 20.15 30.42 6.25
CA PHE A 26 20.62 29.73 5.06
C PHE A 26 20.34 28.24 5.20
N ASP A 27 19.40 27.75 4.40
CA ASP A 27 19.06 26.34 4.31
C ASP A 27 19.76 25.74 3.10
N PHE A 28 20.45 24.62 3.30
CA PHE A 28 21.02 23.83 2.22
C PHE A 28 20.78 22.34 2.47
N TRP A 29 20.55 21.61 1.39
CA TRP A 29 20.41 20.17 1.43
C TRP A 29 21.77 19.53 1.16
N SER A 30 22.09 18.51 1.96
CA SER A 30 23.29 17.73 1.82
C SER A 30 22.94 16.33 1.30
N GLU A 31 23.52 15.95 0.17
CA GLU A 31 23.44 14.59 -0.37
C GLU A 31 24.57 13.70 0.16
N PHE A 32 25.30 14.16 1.20
CA PHE A 32 26.38 13.40 1.79
C PHE A 32 25.83 12.36 2.77
N ARG A 33 26.44 11.18 2.75
CA ARG A 33 26.23 10.13 3.76
C ARG A 33 26.60 10.65 5.16
N PRO A 34 26.11 10.02 6.25
CA PRO A 34 26.46 10.42 7.61
C PRO A 34 27.97 10.47 7.81
N GLN A 35 28.48 11.68 7.93
CA GLN A 35 29.90 11.95 8.14
C GLN A 35 30.08 13.36 8.70
N GLN A 36 31.23 13.58 9.31
CA GLN A 36 31.65 14.91 9.73
C GLN A 36 32.15 15.69 8.51
N LEU A 37 31.60 16.88 8.29
CA LEU A 37 31.94 17.73 7.16
C LEU A 37 32.39 19.10 7.64
N ASP A 38 33.46 19.61 7.03
CA ASP A 38 33.84 21.01 7.18
C ASP A 38 33.03 21.88 6.22
N VAL A 39 32.36 22.88 6.78
CA VAL A 39 31.51 23.82 6.05
C VAL A 39 32.16 25.20 6.08
N GLU A 40 32.21 25.84 4.91
CA GLU A 40 32.78 27.17 4.73
C GLU A 40 31.76 28.07 4.04
N PHE A 41 31.20 29.04 4.77
CA PHE A 41 30.31 30.04 4.22
C PHE A 41 31.09 31.28 3.83
N ARG A 42 30.78 31.82 2.64
CA ARG A 42 31.41 33.01 2.08
C ARG A 42 30.35 33.95 1.55
N PHE A 43 30.52 35.24 1.81
CA PHE A 43 29.69 36.28 1.21
C PHE A 43 30.37 36.85 -0.03
N ASN A 44 29.64 36.92 -1.13
CA ASN A 44 30.02 37.69 -2.29
C ASN A 44 29.25 39.01 -2.25
N VAL A 45 29.89 40.05 -1.75
CA VAL A 45 29.28 41.38 -1.61
C VAL A 45 29.65 42.20 -2.83
N ARG A 46 28.64 42.73 -3.53
CA ARG A 46 28.84 43.70 -4.60
C ARG A 46 28.66 45.10 -4.03
N ASP A 47 29.70 45.91 -4.12
CA ASP A 47 29.63 47.33 -3.79
C ASP A 47 28.83 48.07 -4.89
N GLN A 48 27.82 48.83 -4.49
CA GLN A 48 26.97 49.61 -5.39
C GLN A 48 27.73 50.78 -6.03
N SER A 49 28.78 51.30 -5.38
CA SER A 49 29.57 52.42 -5.91
C SER A 49 30.58 51.98 -6.97
N ASN A 50 31.32 50.89 -6.70
CA ASN A 50 32.44 50.47 -7.56
C ASN A 50 32.13 49.24 -8.43
N SER A 51 30.95 48.62 -8.29
CA SER A 51 30.57 47.36 -8.95
C SER A 51 31.55 46.18 -8.73
N LYS A 52 32.51 46.33 -7.81
CA LYS A 52 33.47 45.30 -7.44
C LYS A 52 32.80 44.26 -6.54
N ILE A 53 33.19 43.00 -6.73
CA ILE A 53 32.74 41.87 -5.93
C ILE A 53 33.84 41.52 -4.94
N TYR A 54 33.52 41.56 -3.65
CA TYR A 54 34.39 41.14 -2.57
C TYR A 54 33.94 39.80 -2.03
N ASN A 55 34.87 38.84 -1.93
CA ASN A 55 34.63 37.55 -1.33
C ASN A 55 35.12 37.59 0.13
N LEU A 56 34.19 37.53 1.07
CA LEU A 56 34.46 37.60 2.50
C LEU A 56 34.17 36.24 3.14
N LEU A 57 35.09 35.75 3.97
CA LEU A 57 34.85 34.57 4.79
C LEU A 57 33.82 34.92 5.87
N ALA A 58 32.67 34.24 5.86
CA ALA A 58 31.61 34.47 6.81
C ALA A 58 31.75 33.54 8.03
N TYR A 59 31.88 32.25 7.76
CA TYR A 59 31.94 31.22 8.80
C TYR A 59 32.72 30.01 8.31
N ARG A 60 33.44 29.37 9.21
CA ARG A 60 34.10 28.09 8.99
C ARG A 60 33.94 27.23 10.23
N GLY A 61 33.37 26.04 10.06
CA GLY A 61 33.17 25.11 11.16
C GLY A 61 32.88 23.70 10.67
N SER A 62 32.87 22.74 11.58
CA SER A 62 32.50 21.35 11.30
C SER A 62 31.04 21.11 11.65
N VAL A 63 30.28 20.49 10.75
CA VAL A 63 28.91 20.04 10.97
C VAL A 63 28.87 18.54 10.77
N THR A 64 28.18 17.84 11.66
CA THR A 64 27.92 16.40 11.52
C THR A 64 26.59 16.23 10.80
N VAL A 65 26.60 15.52 9.67
CA VAL A 65 25.38 15.10 9.00
C VAL A 65 24.93 13.82 9.67
N GLU A 66 23.74 13.85 10.29
CA GLU A 66 23.14 12.69 10.94
C GLU A 66 21.92 12.23 10.14
N GLU A 67 21.79 10.92 9.97
CA GLU A 67 20.57 10.34 9.42
C GLU A 67 19.45 10.45 10.45
N PRO A 68 18.22 10.81 10.02
CA PRO A 68 17.08 10.83 10.93
C PRO A 68 16.87 9.44 11.53
N PRO A 69 16.50 9.34 12.82
CA PRO A 69 16.32 8.05 13.48
C PRO A 69 15.22 7.25 12.78
N GLN A 70 15.57 6.06 12.28
CA GLN A 70 14.60 5.20 11.62
C GLN A 70 13.60 4.68 12.66
N SER A 71 12.33 5.09 12.53
CA SER A 71 11.25 4.59 13.39
C SER A 71 10.81 3.20 12.93
N LEU A 72 11.00 2.19 13.77
CA LEU A 72 10.51 0.83 13.52
C LEU A 72 8.98 0.71 13.63
N PHE A 73 8.34 1.64 14.35
CA PHE A 73 6.90 1.69 14.57
C PHE A 73 6.25 2.83 13.78
N ASP A 74 6.65 2.99 12.53
CA ASP A 74 5.96 3.86 11.58
C ASP A 74 4.82 3.08 10.90
N ILE A 75 3.59 3.59 11.00
CA ILE A 75 2.39 2.98 10.39
C ILE A 75 2.58 2.85 8.88
N GLN A 76 3.21 3.83 8.22
CA GLN A 76 3.48 3.76 6.79
C GLN A 76 4.39 2.59 6.46
N LEU A 77 5.49 2.42 7.18
CA LEU A 77 6.43 1.32 7.00
C LEU A 77 5.79 -0.04 7.31
N LEU A 78 5.05 -0.13 8.41
CA LEU A 78 4.34 -1.35 8.80
C LEU A 78 3.30 -1.78 7.75
N SER A 79 2.58 -0.83 7.14
CA SER A 79 1.59 -1.13 6.10
C SER A 79 2.22 -1.81 4.88
N VAL A 80 3.40 -1.36 4.46
CA VAL A 80 4.16 -1.94 3.35
C VAL A 80 4.57 -3.37 3.70
N TYR A 81 5.08 -3.61 4.91
CA TYR A 81 5.43 -4.95 5.36
C TYR A 81 4.22 -5.88 5.42
N VAL A 82 3.06 -5.40 5.89
CA VAL A 82 1.82 -6.19 5.92
C VAL A 82 1.38 -6.58 4.51
N ILE A 83 1.45 -5.66 3.54
CA ILE A 83 1.10 -5.95 2.15
C ILE A 83 2.05 -6.98 1.54
N ILE A 84 3.36 -6.83 1.75
CA ILE A 84 4.36 -7.79 1.27
C ILE A 84 4.13 -9.17 1.91
N ALA A 85 3.87 -9.22 3.21
CA ALA A 85 3.58 -10.45 3.93
C ALA A 85 2.28 -11.11 3.43
N ALA A 86 1.22 -10.33 3.18
CA ALA A 86 -0.03 -10.82 2.63
C ALA A 86 0.15 -11.36 1.21
N PHE A 87 0.94 -10.69 0.38
CA PHE A 87 1.27 -11.16 -0.96
C PHE A 87 2.06 -12.48 -0.91
N ALA A 88 3.09 -12.55 -0.07
CA ALA A 88 3.88 -13.77 0.13
C ALA A 88 3.02 -14.92 0.66
N ALA A 89 2.13 -14.66 1.62
CA ALA A 89 1.18 -15.64 2.14
C ALA A 89 0.18 -16.09 1.06
N GLY A 90 -0.30 -15.17 0.22
CA GLY A 90 -1.17 -15.47 -0.91
C GLY A 90 -0.51 -16.39 -1.92
N VAL A 91 0.75 -16.12 -2.29
CA VAL A 91 1.55 -16.99 -3.16
C VAL A 91 1.77 -18.36 -2.53
N ALA A 92 2.19 -18.41 -1.26
CA ALA A 92 2.39 -19.66 -0.54
C ALA A 92 1.09 -20.48 -0.45
N TYR A 93 -0.05 -19.82 -0.20
CA TYR A 93 -1.36 -20.45 -0.16
C TYR A 93 -1.78 -20.98 -1.54
N PHE A 94 -1.54 -20.22 -2.61
CA PHE A 94 -1.82 -20.66 -3.97
C PHE A 94 -1.01 -21.91 -4.33
N VAL A 95 0.30 -21.91 -4.03
CA VAL A 95 1.18 -23.07 -4.22
C VAL A 95 0.69 -24.25 -3.38
N TYR A 96 0.33 -24.03 -2.12
CA TYR A 96 -0.22 -25.09 -1.27
C TYR A 96 -1.47 -25.72 -1.89
N LYS A 97 -2.44 -24.92 -2.35
CA LYS A 97 -3.66 -25.43 -3.00
C LYS A 97 -3.39 -26.11 -4.35
N ALA A 98 -2.38 -25.67 -5.09
CA ALA A 98 -2.03 -26.26 -6.38
C ALA A 98 -1.35 -27.64 -6.26
N TYR A 99 -0.51 -27.84 -5.23
CA TYR A 99 0.33 -29.04 -5.12
C TYR A 99 -0.02 -29.99 -3.98
N VAL A 100 -0.84 -29.57 -3.01
CA VAL A 100 -1.29 -30.44 -1.92
C VAL A 100 -2.68 -30.99 -2.23
N PRO A 101 -2.82 -32.31 -2.52
CA PRO A 101 -4.12 -32.89 -2.81
C PRO A 101 -5.04 -32.79 -1.59
N GLU A 102 -6.25 -32.25 -1.78
CA GLU A 102 -7.27 -32.20 -0.74
C GLU A 102 -7.58 -33.62 -0.26
N ARG A 103 -7.13 -33.96 0.95
CA ARG A 103 -7.52 -35.21 1.61
C ARG A 103 -9.02 -35.12 1.90
N LYS A 104 -9.84 -35.71 1.02
CA LYS A 104 -11.26 -35.90 1.27
C LYS A 104 -11.41 -36.70 2.57
N ALA A 105 -11.78 -36.01 3.65
CA ALA A 105 -12.20 -36.66 4.89
C ALA A 105 -13.48 -37.45 4.58
N GLY A 106 -13.35 -38.75 4.36
CA GLY A 106 -14.48 -39.65 4.20
C GLY A 106 -15.30 -39.66 5.49
N LYS A 107 -16.45 -38.98 5.51
CA LYS A 107 -17.49 -39.22 6.51
C LYS A 107 -18.52 -40.19 5.93
N ALA A 108 -18.27 -41.46 6.22
CA ALA A 108 -19.24 -42.52 6.08
C ALA A 108 -20.40 -42.33 7.09
N SER A 109 -21.62 -42.43 6.56
CA SER A 109 -22.83 -43.03 7.16
C SER A 109 -22.99 -43.02 8.69
N LYS A 110 -24.03 -42.33 9.17
CA LYS A 110 -25.01 -42.96 10.06
C LYS A 110 -26.38 -42.29 9.95
N ALA A 111 -27.23 -42.82 9.06
CA ALA A 111 -28.65 -42.52 9.09
C ALA A 111 -29.23 -43.13 10.37
N ARG A 112 -29.62 -42.28 11.33
CA ARG A 112 -30.43 -42.66 12.48
C ARG A 112 -31.89 -42.54 12.05
N ALA A 113 -32.56 -43.67 11.88
CA ALA A 113 -34.01 -43.68 11.75
C ALA A 113 -34.65 -43.29 13.10
N PRO A 114 -35.75 -42.53 13.05
CA PRO A 114 -36.88 -42.84 13.91
C PRO A 114 -38.18 -42.96 13.10
N ALA A 115 -38.96 -43.98 13.43
CA ALA A 115 -40.40 -44.03 13.21
C ALA A 115 -41.09 -44.00 14.59
N PRO A 116 -42.42 -43.81 14.73
CA PRO A 116 -43.44 -43.38 13.76
C PRO A 116 -44.33 -42.20 14.29
N ALA A 117 -45.08 -41.50 13.43
CA ALA A 117 -46.47 -41.07 13.72
C ALA A 117 -47.13 -40.29 12.57
N ALA A 118 -48.38 -40.68 12.31
CA ALA A 118 -49.47 -39.91 11.68
C ALA A 118 -49.48 -39.73 10.14
N ALA A 119 -50.02 -40.77 9.49
CA ALA A 119 -51.20 -40.74 8.60
C ALA A 119 -51.39 -39.57 7.61
N ALA A 120 -51.22 -39.85 6.31
CA ALA A 120 -52.28 -39.80 5.29
C ALA A 120 -51.75 -40.35 3.95
N ALA A 121 -52.44 -41.34 3.38
CA ALA A 121 -52.14 -41.96 2.08
C ALA A 121 -52.88 -41.21 0.93
N PRO A 122 -52.85 -41.62 -0.36
CA PRO A 122 -52.02 -42.61 -1.06
C PRO A 122 -51.44 -42.12 -2.42
N ALA A 123 -50.74 -43.04 -3.11
CA ALA A 123 -50.50 -43.09 -4.57
C ALA A 123 -49.48 -42.10 -5.16
N SER A 124 -48.58 -42.46 -6.08
CA SER A 124 -48.26 -43.73 -6.73
C SER A 124 -46.86 -43.59 -7.36
N LYS A 125 -46.09 -44.68 -7.25
CA LYS A 125 -45.20 -45.28 -8.25
C LYS A 125 -44.46 -44.35 -9.23
N SER A 126 -43.12 -44.44 -9.14
CA SER A 126 -42.16 -44.70 -10.23
C SER A 126 -42.63 -44.37 -11.66
N ALA A 127 -41.89 -43.66 -12.50
CA ALA A 127 -40.52 -43.97 -12.88
C ALA A 127 -40.00 -42.83 -13.80
N LYS A 128 -38.80 -42.32 -13.53
CA LYS A 128 -37.62 -42.55 -14.39
C LYS A 128 -37.62 -41.78 -15.72
N GLY A 129 -37.07 -40.58 -15.67
CA GLY A 129 -36.39 -39.95 -16.81
C GLY A 129 -34.96 -39.59 -16.37
N LYS A 130 -33.96 -40.23 -16.98
CA LYS A 130 -32.54 -39.95 -16.75
C LYS A 130 -32.24 -38.50 -17.16
N GLY A 131 -31.72 -37.72 -16.23
CA GLY A 131 -31.13 -36.40 -16.48
C GLY A 131 -30.33 -36.00 -15.26
N THR A 132 -29.02 -35.87 -15.43
CA THR A 132 -28.01 -35.54 -14.44
C THR A 132 -28.28 -34.23 -13.69
N GLY A 133 -28.18 -34.26 -12.36
CA GLY A 133 -28.08 -33.08 -11.50
C GLY A 133 -29.39 -32.76 -10.78
N LYS A 134 -29.36 -32.84 -9.45
CA LYS A 134 -30.39 -32.24 -8.58
C LYS A 134 -30.29 -30.71 -8.73
N TYR A 135 -31.04 -30.14 -9.65
CA TYR A 135 -31.36 -28.72 -9.63
C TYR A 135 -32.75 -28.59 -9.01
N ASP A 136 -32.86 -27.80 -7.94
CA ASP A 136 -34.16 -27.39 -7.43
C ASP A 136 -34.73 -26.35 -8.40
N GLU A 137 -35.81 -26.72 -9.10
CA GLU A 137 -36.46 -25.91 -10.13
C GLU A 137 -37.40 -24.83 -9.55
N ASP A 138 -37.36 -24.62 -8.22
CA ASP A 138 -38.24 -23.68 -7.50
C ASP A 138 -37.96 -22.20 -7.83
N TRP A 139 -36.82 -21.89 -8.46
CA TRP A 139 -36.46 -20.53 -8.89
C TRP A 139 -37.03 -20.14 -10.26
N ILE A 140 -37.59 -21.09 -11.02
CA ILE A 140 -38.07 -20.82 -12.39
C ILE A 140 -39.51 -20.28 -12.31
N PRO A 141 -39.77 -19.03 -12.73
CA PRO A 141 -41.11 -18.47 -12.70
C PRO A 141 -42.05 -19.31 -13.59
N GLN A 142 -43.23 -19.68 -13.07
CA GLN A 142 -44.18 -20.61 -13.72
C GLN A 142 -44.60 -20.18 -15.14
N GLU A 143 -44.50 -18.89 -15.43
CA GLU A 143 -44.81 -18.31 -16.73
C GLU A 143 -43.81 -18.76 -17.82
N ALA A 144 -42.54 -18.98 -17.47
CA ALA A 144 -41.52 -19.47 -18.41
C ALA A 144 -41.78 -20.90 -18.89
N LEU A 145 -42.36 -21.77 -18.04
CA LEU A 145 -42.70 -23.15 -18.43
C LEU A 145 -43.88 -23.22 -19.42
N ARG A 146 -44.80 -22.24 -19.38
CA ARG A 146 -45.99 -22.21 -20.24
C ARG A 146 -45.64 -21.86 -21.69
N THR A 147 -44.70 -20.94 -21.91
CA THR A 147 -44.24 -20.54 -23.24
C THR A 147 -43.51 -21.67 -23.96
N VAL A 148 -42.76 -22.51 -23.23
CA VAL A 148 -42.05 -23.67 -23.79
C VAL A 148 -43.04 -24.76 -24.24
N LYS A 149 -44.08 -25.04 -23.44
CA LYS A 149 -45.14 -25.99 -23.83
C LYS A 149 -45.98 -25.53 -25.01
N GLN A 150 -46.20 -24.22 -25.18
CA GLN A 150 -46.92 -23.69 -26.34
C GLN A 150 -46.10 -23.73 -27.63
N ARG A 151 -44.76 -23.57 -27.56
CA ARG A 151 -43.88 -23.73 -28.72
C ARG A 151 -43.71 -25.19 -29.16
N ALA A 152 -43.86 -26.15 -28.25
CA ALA A 152 -43.75 -27.57 -28.56
C ALA A 152 -45.04 -28.20 -29.15
N ARG A 153 -46.11 -27.42 -29.33
CA ARG A 153 -47.40 -27.86 -29.89
C ARG A 153 -47.76 -27.18 -31.22
N LYS A 154 -46.76 -26.69 -31.95
CA LYS A 154 -46.91 -26.28 -33.36
C LYS A 154 -45.99 -27.12 -34.24
#